data_AF-A0A651EWM8-F1
#
_entry.id   AF-A0A651EWM8-F1
#
_cell.length_a   1.000
_cell.length_b   1.000
_cell.length_c   1.000
_cell.angle_alpha   90.00
_cell.angle_beta   90.00
_cell.angle_gamma   90.00
#
_symmetry.space_group_name_H-M   'P 1'
#
loop_
_entity.id
_entity.type
_entity.pdbx_description
1 polymer ?
#
loop_
_entity_poly.entity_id
_entity_poly.type
_entity_poly.pdbx_seq_one_letter_code
_entity_poly.pdbx_strand_id
1 'polypeptide(L)'
;MFNKTLTTADDRRNIVPLISPRLLTERSSPDLAVRRTLQRRLNAFLFVRARRLTLLNSPLFVINAFPIITLVLVSIIFFGLLPCIGWIGIMVAVPTALRWYLRDAGPARWARQLASSCIAEAVCPSCAYPLDGIPEDDDACQTCPECSAAWLASRIVAPARDPDRPRLPDLSSPLRCIARFIPIPARRLDPDDSGRIVPLVDAQLRDLPRKDLPRNDLSPEQRTRIVHSILETHRSRRLLGALAISACIGVLWSTLIVAQTMNPDAVSRSAPLVVMFGLLLTIAAVWAMLAIMFGTLLVPRRAVIPAMLAEHRCPTCAAALTQLPHETGLTTCPACAARWNIQPPGS
;
A
#
# COMPACT_ATOMS: atom_id res chain seq x y z
N MET A 1 -8.29 14.78 -14.12
CA MET A 1 -7.76 14.94 -15.47
C MET A 1 -6.33 14.42 -15.53
N PHE A 2 -6.14 13.18 -15.99
CA PHE A 2 -4.83 12.66 -16.40
C PHE A 2 -5.04 12.04 -17.78
N ASN A 3 -5.01 12.86 -18.84
CA ASN A 3 -5.21 12.40 -20.23
C ASN A 3 -3.92 11.93 -20.89
N LYS A 4 -2.82 11.82 -20.14
CA LYS A 4 -1.61 11.18 -20.65
C LYS A 4 -1.85 9.67 -20.67
N THR A 5 -1.96 9.11 -21.86
CA THR A 5 -1.90 7.67 -22.09
C THR A 5 -0.64 7.14 -21.42
N LEU A 6 -0.80 6.25 -20.44
CA LEU A 6 0.33 5.54 -19.85
C LEU A 6 0.93 4.67 -20.95
N THR A 7 2.25 4.64 -21.06
CA THR A 7 2.96 3.76 -21.99
C THR A 7 3.84 2.80 -21.21
N THR A 8 4.12 1.65 -21.81
CA THR A 8 5.09 0.67 -21.31
C THR A 8 5.94 0.17 -22.47
N ALA A 9 7.15 -0.29 -22.19
CA ALA A 9 7.90 -1.07 -23.16
C ALA A 9 7.39 -2.53 -23.14
N ASP A 10 7.29 -3.14 -24.31
CA ASP A 10 7.15 -4.59 -24.47
C ASP A 10 8.52 -5.28 -24.33
N ASP A 11 8.56 -6.62 -24.41
CA ASP A 11 9.80 -7.36 -24.21
C ASP A 11 10.77 -7.27 -25.42
N ARG A 12 10.28 -6.81 -26.59
CA ARG A 12 11.08 -6.39 -27.76
C ARG A 12 11.47 -4.91 -27.72
N ARG A 13 11.22 -4.22 -26.60
CA ARG A 13 11.50 -2.78 -26.37
C ARG A 13 10.66 -1.82 -27.20
N ASN A 14 9.57 -2.26 -27.83
CA ASN A 14 8.60 -1.37 -28.46
C ASN A 14 7.80 -0.61 -27.40
N ILE A 15 7.59 0.70 -27.60
CA ILE A 15 6.75 1.50 -26.72
C ILE A 15 5.30 1.31 -27.12
N VAL A 16 4.52 0.67 -26.26
CA VAL A 16 3.09 0.41 -26.47
C VAL A 16 2.23 1.19 -25.49
N PRO A 17 1.04 1.66 -25.91
CA PRO A 17 0.09 2.26 -24.98
C PRO A 17 -0.38 1.21 -23.97
N LEU A 18 -0.62 1.62 -22.73
CA LEU A 18 -1.19 0.77 -21.69
C LEU A 18 -2.69 1.00 -21.65
N ILE A 19 -3.46 -0.08 -21.66
CA ILE A 19 -4.91 -0.02 -21.55
C ILE A 19 -5.32 0.55 -20.19
N SER A 20 -6.30 1.46 -20.20
CA SER A 20 -6.95 1.90 -18.97
C SER A 20 -7.68 0.71 -18.33
N PRO A 21 -7.57 0.48 -17.01
CA PRO A 21 -8.27 -0.62 -16.34
C PRO A 21 -9.79 -0.61 -16.56
N ARG A 22 -10.38 0.54 -16.88
CA ARG A 22 -11.82 0.65 -17.20
C ARG A 22 -12.20 -0.07 -18.50
N LEU A 23 -11.29 -0.13 -19.46
CA LEU A 23 -11.52 -0.73 -20.78
C LEU A 23 -11.33 -2.25 -20.78
N LEU A 24 -10.85 -2.85 -19.69
CA LEU A 24 -10.65 -4.30 -19.59
C LEU A 24 -11.96 -5.10 -19.73
N THR A 25 -13.09 -4.56 -19.29
CA THR A 25 -14.41 -5.22 -19.41
C THR A 25 -15.18 -4.96 -20.68
N GLU A 26 -14.80 -3.95 -21.46
CA GLU A 26 -15.62 -3.46 -22.57
C GLU A 26 -15.49 -4.33 -23.84
N ARG A 27 -14.39 -5.08 -23.98
CA ARG A 27 -14.17 -5.97 -25.13
C ARG A 27 -14.82 -7.35 -24.92
N SER A 28 -15.56 -7.81 -25.92
CA SER A 28 -16.13 -9.16 -26.00
C SER A 28 -15.01 -10.21 -25.95
N SER A 29 -15.00 -11.01 -24.90
CA SER A 29 -14.09 -12.15 -24.76
C SER A 29 -14.80 -13.23 -23.95
N PRO A 30 -14.54 -14.52 -24.24
CA PRO A 30 -15.14 -15.63 -23.52
C PRO A 30 -14.85 -15.62 -22.01
N ASP A 31 -13.79 -14.95 -21.54
CA ASP A 31 -13.39 -14.96 -20.13
C ASP A 31 -13.62 -13.61 -19.40
N LEU A 32 -14.89 -13.22 -19.31
CA LEU A 32 -15.31 -11.99 -18.65
C LEU A 32 -15.02 -12.00 -17.13
N ALA A 33 -15.00 -13.16 -16.50
CA ALA A 33 -14.84 -13.31 -15.05
C ALA A 33 -13.41 -12.98 -14.60
N VAL A 34 -12.40 -13.50 -15.30
CA VAL A 34 -10.99 -13.20 -15.04
C VAL A 34 -10.72 -11.71 -15.23
N ARG A 35 -11.20 -11.12 -16.33
CA ARG A 35 -11.03 -9.68 -16.63
C ARG A 35 -11.67 -8.78 -15.57
N ARG A 36 -12.89 -9.09 -15.13
CA ARG A 36 -13.55 -8.36 -14.03
C ARG A 36 -12.74 -8.42 -12.75
N THR A 37 -12.16 -9.58 -12.43
CA THR A 37 -11.34 -9.77 -11.23
C THR A 37 -10.04 -8.97 -11.32
N LEU A 38 -9.36 -9.02 -12.47
CA LEU A 38 -8.16 -8.23 -12.76
C LEU A 38 -8.47 -6.73 -12.66
N GLN A 39 -9.51 -6.25 -13.35
CA GLN A 39 -9.93 -4.85 -13.30
C GLN A 39 -10.23 -4.37 -11.89
N ARG A 40 -10.96 -5.16 -11.09
CA ARG A 40 -11.23 -4.81 -9.68
C ARG A 40 -9.92 -4.68 -8.90
N ARG A 41 -8.97 -5.61 -9.10
CA ARG A 41 -7.65 -5.58 -8.46
C ARG A 41 -6.84 -4.34 -8.87
N LEU A 42 -6.77 -4.04 -10.17
CA LEU A 42 -6.04 -2.89 -10.69
C LEU A 42 -6.68 -1.57 -10.24
N ASN A 43 -8.01 -1.46 -10.25
CA ASN A 43 -8.72 -0.28 -9.75
C ASN A 43 -8.53 -0.11 -8.24
N ALA A 44 -8.56 -1.18 -7.45
CA ALA A 44 -8.28 -1.12 -6.03
C ALA A 44 -6.83 -0.66 -5.77
N PHE A 45 -5.87 -1.16 -6.56
CA PHE A 45 -4.47 -0.72 -6.48
C PHE A 45 -4.32 0.77 -6.81
N LEU A 46 -4.88 1.22 -7.94
CA LEU A 46 -4.85 2.61 -8.35
C LEU A 46 -5.55 3.53 -7.36
N PHE A 47 -6.69 3.11 -6.80
CA PHE A 47 -7.41 3.88 -5.79
C PHE A 47 -6.57 4.06 -4.51
N VAL A 48 -5.99 2.97 -4.00
CA VAL A 48 -5.11 3.01 -2.82
C VAL A 48 -3.90 3.92 -3.06
N ARG A 49 -3.33 3.88 -4.28
CA ARG A 49 -2.17 4.69 -4.64
C ARG A 49 -2.54 6.16 -4.84
N ALA A 50 -3.64 6.46 -5.53
CA ALA A 50 -4.19 7.80 -5.70
C ALA A 50 -4.55 8.45 -4.35
N ARG A 51 -5.05 7.65 -3.39
CA ARG A 51 -5.31 8.14 -2.03
C ARG A 51 -4.03 8.51 -1.28
N ARG A 52 -2.89 7.84 -1.55
CA ARG A 52 -1.60 8.29 -1.02
C ARG A 52 -1.18 9.63 -1.63
N LEU A 53 -1.41 9.83 -2.93
CA LEU A 53 -1.04 11.06 -3.66
C LEU A 53 -1.84 12.29 -3.24
N THR A 54 -3.06 12.10 -2.78
CA THR A 54 -3.85 13.20 -2.21
C THR A 54 -3.29 13.52 -0.84
N LEU A 55 -2.33 14.45 -0.79
CA LEU A 55 -1.66 14.96 0.43
C LEU A 55 -2.62 15.19 1.60
N LEU A 56 -3.83 15.69 1.33
CA LEU A 56 -4.87 15.96 2.32
C LEU A 56 -5.50 14.74 3.00
N ASN A 57 -5.39 13.53 2.43
CA ASN A 57 -6.09 12.33 2.93
C ASN A 57 -5.19 11.34 3.69
N SER A 58 -3.90 11.64 3.84
CA SER A 58 -3.05 10.88 4.73
C SER A 58 -3.32 11.35 6.16
N PRO A 59 -3.84 10.51 7.07
CA PRO A 59 -3.97 10.89 8.48
C PRO A 59 -2.62 11.31 9.07
N LEU A 60 -1.50 10.74 8.56
CA LEU A 60 -0.16 11.20 8.92
C LEU A 60 0.12 12.62 8.41
N PHE A 61 -0.40 13.06 7.26
CA PHE A 61 -0.23 14.43 6.82
C PHE A 61 -1.03 15.38 7.71
N VAL A 62 -2.27 15.07 8.09
CA VAL A 62 -3.03 15.91 9.04
C VAL A 62 -2.34 15.95 10.41
N ILE A 63 -1.92 14.78 10.92
CA ILE A 63 -1.22 14.68 12.22
C ILE A 63 0.12 15.43 12.21
N ASN A 64 0.85 15.47 11.09
CA ASN A 64 2.14 16.17 11.01
C ASN A 64 2.00 17.64 10.57
N ALA A 65 1.07 17.95 9.67
CA ALA A 65 0.86 19.30 9.16
C ALA A 65 0.18 20.19 10.19
N PHE A 66 -0.75 19.65 10.99
CA PHE A 66 -1.43 20.44 12.02
C PHE A 66 -0.45 21.07 13.03
N PRO A 67 0.44 20.33 13.73
CA PRO A 67 1.39 20.94 14.64
C PRO A 67 2.38 21.88 13.95
N ILE A 68 2.78 21.61 12.70
CA ILE A 68 3.63 22.52 11.93
C ILE A 68 2.88 23.83 11.62
N ILE A 69 1.63 23.75 11.15
CA ILE A 69 0.78 24.91 10.85
C ILE A 69 0.51 25.70 12.13
N THR A 70 0.18 25.03 13.23
CA THR A 70 -0.04 25.66 14.53
C THR A 70 1.24 26.31 15.06
N LEU A 71 2.40 25.63 14.98
CA LEU A 71 3.69 26.19 15.37
C LEU A 71 4.03 27.43 14.54
N VAL A 72 3.82 27.38 13.22
CA VAL A 72 4.03 28.51 12.30
C VAL A 72 3.10 29.68 12.64
N LEU A 73 1.80 29.42 12.82
CA LEU A 73 0.83 30.45 13.22
C LEU A 73 1.16 31.07 14.57
N VAL A 74 1.49 30.25 15.58
CA VAL A 74 1.90 30.73 16.90
C VAL A 74 3.20 31.54 16.81
N SER A 75 4.17 31.10 16.02
CA SER A 75 5.44 31.84 15.84
C SER A 75 5.23 33.18 15.13
N ILE A 76 4.33 33.23 14.14
CA ILE A 76 3.92 34.46 13.46
C ILE A 76 3.22 35.42 14.44
N ILE A 77 2.32 34.89 15.27
CA ILE A 77 1.52 35.68 16.22
C ILE A 77 2.38 36.23 17.37
N PHE A 78 3.32 35.43 17.90
CA PHE A 78 4.03 35.77 19.13
C PHE A 78 5.41 36.41 18.94
N PHE A 79 6.14 36.10 17.86
CA PHE A 79 7.58 36.41 17.81
C PHE A 79 8.00 37.43 16.74
N GLY A 80 7.12 37.81 15.81
CA GLY A 80 7.27 38.96 14.90
C GLY A 80 8.46 39.00 13.92
N LEU A 81 9.62 38.42 14.24
CA LEU A 81 10.92 38.68 13.58
C LEU A 81 11.91 37.49 13.54
N LEU A 82 11.55 36.31 14.07
CA LEU A 82 12.22 35.03 13.75
C LEU A 82 11.71 34.22 12.49
N PRO A 83 11.04 34.77 11.45
CA PRO A 83 10.51 33.94 10.36
C PRO A 83 11.54 33.39 9.37
N CYS A 84 12.68 34.06 9.15
CA CYS A 84 13.49 33.82 7.94
C CYS A 84 14.08 32.41 7.87
N ILE A 85 14.57 31.88 8.99
CA ILE A 85 15.18 30.53 9.03
C ILE A 85 14.11 29.44 8.90
N GLY A 86 12.95 29.62 9.54
CA GLY A 86 11.81 28.70 9.41
C GLY A 86 11.25 28.65 7.98
N TRP A 87 11.15 29.80 7.31
CA TRP A 87 10.71 29.87 5.92
C TRP A 87 11.70 29.22 4.95
N ILE A 88 13.01 29.39 5.13
CA ILE A 88 14.01 28.71 4.31
C ILE A 88 13.89 27.19 4.47
N GLY A 89 13.71 26.70 5.70
CA GLY A 89 13.47 25.28 5.98
C GLY A 89 12.26 24.73 5.23
N ILE A 90 11.13 25.45 5.26
CA ILE A 90 9.90 25.06 4.54
C ILE A 90 10.10 25.11 3.02
N MET A 91 10.69 26.19 2.51
CA MET A 91 10.92 26.40 1.08
C MET A 91 11.88 25.38 0.48
N VAL A 92 12.79 24.79 1.26
CA VAL A 92 13.69 23.71 0.80
C VAL A 92 13.10 22.32 1.08
N ALA A 93 12.55 22.09 2.27
CA ALA A 93 12.04 20.78 2.67
C ALA A 93 10.80 20.37 1.85
N VAL A 94 9.86 21.29 1.60
CA VAL A 94 8.62 20.97 0.89
C VAL A 94 8.88 20.57 -0.57
N PRO A 95 9.63 21.33 -1.40
CA PRO A 95 9.92 20.92 -2.77
C PRO A 95 10.79 19.67 -2.85
N THR A 96 11.72 19.48 -1.91
CA THR A 96 12.58 18.27 -1.88
C THR A 96 11.77 17.03 -1.53
N ALA A 97 10.91 17.11 -0.50
CA ALA A 97 9.96 16.06 -0.15
C ALA A 97 8.98 15.78 -1.29
N LEU A 98 8.46 16.83 -1.94
CA LEU A 98 7.57 16.71 -3.09
C LEU A 98 8.27 16.06 -4.29
N ARG A 99 9.50 16.46 -4.63
CA ARG A 99 10.27 15.86 -5.73
C ARG A 99 10.60 14.40 -5.46
N TRP A 100 11.05 14.07 -4.25
CA TRP A 100 11.28 12.69 -3.83
C TRP A 100 9.99 11.86 -3.93
N TYR A 101 8.88 12.43 -3.46
CA TYR A 101 7.57 11.81 -3.53
C TYR A 101 7.09 11.56 -4.96
N LEU A 102 7.18 12.56 -5.84
CA LEU A 102 6.81 12.47 -7.25
C LEU A 102 7.70 11.48 -8.02
N ARG A 103 8.99 11.37 -7.65
CA ARG A 103 9.91 10.39 -8.24
C ARG A 103 9.52 8.96 -7.87
N ASP A 104 9.20 8.70 -6.60
CA ASP A 104 8.85 7.36 -6.13
C ASP A 104 7.42 6.94 -6.57
N ALA A 105 6.57 7.95 -6.82
CA ALA A 105 5.20 7.84 -7.31
C ALA A 105 5.06 8.06 -8.83
N GLY A 106 6.14 7.95 -9.60
CA GLY A 106 6.11 8.23 -11.04
C GLY A 106 5.18 7.28 -11.81
N PRO A 107 4.42 7.80 -12.81
CA PRO A 107 3.48 7.01 -13.63
C PRO A 107 4.15 5.83 -14.35
N ALA A 108 5.43 5.95 -14.72
CA ALA A 108 6.20 4.91 -15.39
C ALA A 108 6.40 3.64 -14.52
N ARG A 109 6.51 3.79 -13.20
CA ARG A 109 6.64 2.63 -12.31
C ARG A 109 5.30 1.88 -12.22
N TRP A 110 4.19 2.60 -12.21
CA TRP A 110 2.86 1.97 -12.18
C TRP A 110 2.53 1.33 -13.51
N ALA A 111 2.88 1.96 -14.63
CA ALA A 111 2.65 1.38 -15.94
C ALA A 111 3.29 -0.02 -16.06
N ARG A 112 4.52 -0.17 -15.58
CA ARG A 112 5.20 -1.48 -15.52
C ARG A 112 4.50 -2.50 -14.60
N GLN A 113 4.01 -2.07 -13.44
CA GLN A 113 3.30 -2.96 -12.49
C GLN A 113 1.93 -3.38 -13.02
N LEU A 114 1.21 -2.46 -13.66
CA LEU A 114 -0.06 -2.76 -14.33
C LEU A 114 0.17 -3.72 -15.49
N ALA A 115 1.16 -3.46 -16.34
CA ALA A 115 1.51 -4.35 -17.46
C ALA A 115 1.88 -5.75 -16.97
N SER A 116 2.77 -5.85 -15.99
CA SER A 116 3.18 -7.14 -15.41
C SER A 116 2.00 -7.90 -14.80
N SER A 117 1.03 -7.19 -14.22
CA SER A 117 -0.19 -7.79 -13.69
C SER A 117 -1.12 -8.32 -14.78
N CYS A 118 -1.22 -7.63 -15.93
CA CYS A 118 -2.01 -8.11 -17.06
C CYS A 118 -1.35 -9.34 -17.71
N ILE A 119 -0.03 -9.29 -17.96
CA ILE A 119 0.73 -10.39 -18.56
C ILE A 119 0.64 -11.65 -17.69
N ALA A 120 0.79 -11.51 -16.37
CA ALA A 120 0.69 -12.63 -15.42
C ALA A 120 -0.74 -13.20 -15.26
N GLU A 121 -1.74 -12.64 -15.93
CA GLU A 121 -3.08 -13.21 -16.06
C GLU A 121 -3.41 -13.54 -17.54
N ALA A 122 -2.38 -13.65 -18.39
CA ALA A 122 -2.49 -13.90 -19.83
C ALA A 122 -3.36 -12.88 -20.58
N VAL A 123 -3.24 -11.59 -20.23
CA VAL A 123 -3.95 -10.49 -20.90
C VAL A 123 -2.94 -9.48 -21.42
N CYS A 124 -3.02 -9.13 -22.71
CA CYS A 124 -2.17 -8.10 -23.30
C CYS A 124 -2.39 -6.75 -22.61
N PRO A 125 -1.35 -6.11 -22.04
CA PRO A 125 -1.44 -4.81 -21.40
C PRO A 125 -1.91 -3.67 -22.30
N SER A 126 -1.76 -3.80 -23.62
CA SER A 126 -2.04 -2.72 -24.58
C SER A 126 -3.49 -2.74 -25.07
N CYS A 127 -3.99 -3.91 -25.47
CA CYS A 127 -5.31 -4.05 -26.08
C CYS A 127 -6.25 -5.01 -25.34
N ALA A 128 -5.81 -5.59 -24.22
CA ALA A 128 -6.52 -6.60 -23.44
C ALA A 128 -6.84 -7.91 -24.18
N TYR A 129 -6.24 -8.18 -25.34
CA TYR A 129 -6.38 -9.47 -26.02
C TYR A 129 -5.84 -10.63 -25.13
N PRO A 130 -6.53 -11.78 -25.05
CA PRO A 130 -6.03 -12.92 -24.29
C PRO A 130 -4.77 -13.48 -24.94
N LEU A 131 -3.69 -13.61 -24.18
CA LEU A 131 -2.43 -14.16 -24.66
C LEU A 131 -2.37 -15.69 -24.57
N ASP A 132 -3.28 -16.29 -23.82
CA ASP A 132 -3.30 -17.73 -23.64
C ASP A 132 -3.57 -18.48 -24.95
N GLY A 133 -2.77 -19.52 -25.19
CA GLY A 133 -2.83 -20.34 -26.40
C GLY A 133 -2.19 -19.72 -27.65
N ILE A 134 -1.61 -18.52 -27.56
CA ILE A 134 -0.80 -17.96 -28.66
C ILE A 134 0.53 -18.72 -28.74
N PRO A 135 0.94 -19.22 -29.92
CA PRO A 135 2.27 -19.82 -30.10
C PRO A 135 3.39 -18.87 -29.73
N GLU A 136 4.47 -19.41 -29.18
CA GLU A 136 5.71 -18.66 -28.94
C GLU A 136 6.48 -18.48 -30.25
N ASP A 137 7.02 -17.29 -30.46
CA ASP A 137 7.98 -16.99 -31.53
C ASP A 137 9.39 -17.50 -31.14
N ASP A 138 10.35 -17.47 -32.07
CA ASP A 138 11.74 -17.95 -31.87
C ASP A 138 12.49 -17.26 -30.71
N ASP A 139 12.03 -16.09 -30.26
CA ASP A 139 12.59 -15.32 -29.14
C ASP A 139 11.87 -15.57 -27.80
N ALA A 140 11.08 -16.64 -27.71
CA ALA A 140 10.26 -17.01 -26.55
C ALA A 140 9.22 -15.93 -26.15
N CYS A 141 8.89 -15.02 -27.07
CA CYS A 141 7.83 -14.05 -26.90
C CYS A 141 6.54 -14.54 -27.58
N GLN A 142 5.40 -14.20 -26.99
CA GLN A 142 4.10 -14.29 -27.64
C GLN A 142 3.74 -12.92 -28.22
N THR A 143 3.54 -12.87 -29.53
CA THR A 143 3.13 -11.64 -30.23
C THR A 143 1.61 -11.52 -30.22
N CYS A 144 1.10 -10.41 -29.67
CA CYS A 144 -0.33 -10.16 -29.62
C CYS A 144 -0.89 -9.88 -31.03
N PRO A 145 -1.89 -10.64 -31.52
CA PRO A 145 -2.40 -10.51 -32.89
C PRO A 145 -3.15 -9.20 -33.17
N GLU A 146 -3.60 -8.50 -32.13
CA GLU A 146 -4.36 -7.24 -32.26
C GLU A 146 -3.50 -5.99 -32.33
N CYS A 147 -2.35 -5.99 -31.66
CA CYS A 147 -1.52 -4.77 -31.51
C CYS A 147 -0.03 -4.99 -31.73
N SER A 148 0.36 -6.22 -32.06
CA SER A 148 1.74 -6.63 -32.34
C SER A 148 2.73 -6.46 -31.17
N ALA A 149 2.24 -6.15 -29.96
CA ALA A 149 3.08 -6.11 -28.77
C ALA A 149 3.57 -7.53 -28.41
N ALA A 150 4.86 -7.65 -28.09
CA ALA A 150 5.51 -8.93 -27.78
C ALA A 150 5.82 -9.07 -26.28
N TRP A 151 5.40 -10.20 -25.68
CA TRP A 151 5.59 -10.46 -24.25
C TRP A 151 6.23 -11.83 -24.03
N LEU A 152 7.22 -11.92 -23.15
CA LEU A 152 7.88 -13.19 -22.82
C LEU A 152 6.87 -14.19 -22.25
N ALA A 153 6.81 -15.38 -22.84
CA ALA A 153 5.92 -16.45 -22.41
C ALA A 153 6.18 -16.87 -20.95
N SER A 154 7.44 -16.82 -20.52
CA SER A 154 7.84 -17.08 -19.13
C SER A 154 7.26 -16.11 -18.09
N ARG A 155 6.73 -14.94 -18.51
CA ARG A 155 6.01 -13.98 -17.64
C ARG A 155 4.52 -14.28 -17.57
N ILE A 156 4.00 -15.03 -18.53
CA ILE A 156 2.61 -15.46 -18.58
C ILE A 156 2.47 -16.65 -17.65
N VAL A 157 2.29 -16.30 -16.39
CA VAL A 157 1.83 -17.27 -15.43
C VAL A 157 0.38 -17.56 -15.82
N ALA A 158 0.00 -18.82 -16.02
CA ALA A 158 -1.36 -19.22 -16.35
C ALA A 158 -2.20 -19.64 -15.11
N PRO A 159 -2.27 -18.90 -13.98
CA PRO A 159 -2.99 -19.35 -12.80
C PRO A 159 -4.46 -18.90 -12.79
N ALA A 160 -4.94 -18.26 -13.87
CA ALA A 160 -6.25 -17.60 -13.91
C ALA A 160 -7.41 -18.56 -14.17
N ARG A 161 -7.12 -19.76 -14.71
CA ARG A 161 -8.15 -20.73 -15.10
C ARG A 161 -8.42 -21.85 -14.12
N ASP A 162 -7.75 -21.87 -12.97
CA ASP A 162 -8.16 -22.79 -11.89
C ASP A 162 -9.53 -22.29 -11.34
N PRO A 163 -10.65 -22.96 -11.68
CA PRO A 163 -11.98 -22.53 -11.25
C PRO A 163 -12.14 -22.63 -9.73
N ASP A 164 -11.32 -23.47 -9.09
CA ASP A 164 -11.30 -23.71 -7.63
C ASP A 164 -10.45 -22.67 -6.90
N ARG A 165 -9.80 -21.75 -7.65
CA ARG A 165 -9.03 -20.69 -7.03
C ARG A 165 -9.94 -19.85 -6.15
N PRO A 166 -9.58 -19.65 -4.86
CA PRO A 166 -10.40 -18.92 -3.92
C PRO A 166 -10.66 -17.53 -4.49
N ARG A 167 -11.91 -17.29 -4.90
CA ARG A 167 -12.35 -15.98 -5.36
C ARG A 167 -12.02 -15.01 -4.23
N LEU A 168 -11.38 -13.90 -4.59
CA LEU A 168 -11.20 -12.80 -3.64
C LEU A 168 -12.60 -12.52 -3.06
N PRO A 169 -12.80 -12.53 -1.72
CA PRO A 169 -14.07 -12.26 -1.10
C PRO A 169 -14.66 -11.01 -1.72
N ASP A 170 -15.87 -11.15 -2.23
CA ASP A 170 -16.50 -10.07 -2.95
C ASP A 170 -16.64 -8.89 -1.98
N LEU A 171 -15.98 -7.78 -2.30
CA LEU A 171 -15.98 -6.55 -1.52
C LEU A 171 -17.35 -5.83 -1.62
N SER A 172 -18.43 -6.55 -1.91
CA SER A 172 -19.81 -6.08 -2.06
C SER A 172 -20.55 -5.84 -0.76
N SER A 173 -19.90 -6.06 0.39
CA SER A 173 -20.48 -5.73 1.69
C SER A 173 -20.94 -4.24 1.78
N PRO A 174 -22.14 -3.99 2.33
CA PRO A 174 -22.73 -2.66 2.50
C PRO A 174 -21.88 -1.71 3.38
N LEU A 175 -20.87 -2.23 4.09
CA LEU A 175 -19.89 -1.43 4.82
C LEU A 175 -18.99 -0.57 3.92
N ARG A 176 -19.14 -0.62 2.58
CA ARG A 176 -18.41 0.21 1.62
C ARG A 176 -18.54 1.72 1.88
N CYS A 177 -19.69 2.19 2.37
CA CYS A 177 -19.86 3.60 2.72
C CYS A 177 -18.98 4.00 3.92
N ILE A 178 -18.86 3.12 4.92
CA ILE A 178 -18.02 3.37 6.11
C ILE A 178 -16.53 3.20 5.76
N ALA A 179 -16.20 2.22 4.89
CA ALA A 179 -14.87 2.00 4.33
C ALA A 179 -14.31 3.18 3.52
N ARG A 180 -15.18 4.08 3.06
CA ARG A 180 -14.77 5.31 2.40
C ARG A 180 -14.10 6.27 3.38
N PHE A 181 -14.64 6.36 4.60
CA PHE A 181 -14.18 7.29 5.63
C PHE A 181 -13.08 6.68 6.50
N ILE A 182 -13.27 5.46 6.97
CA ILE A 182 -12.25 4.73 7.73
C ILE A 182 -11.41 3.99 6.70
N PRO A 183 -10.06 4.09 6.71
CA PRO A 183 -9.19 3.29 5.87
C PRO A 183 -9.29 1.83 6.32
N ILE A 184 -10.41 1.18 6.02
CA ILE A 184 -10.54 -0.27 6.09
C ILE A 184 -9.46 -0.79 5.14
N PRO A 185 -8.65 -1.77 5.56
CA PRO A 185 -7.60 -2.34 4.76
C PRO A 185 -8.23 -3.08 3.57
N ALA A 186 -8.70 -2.34 2.57
CA ALA A 186 -8.79 -2.83 1.21
C ALA A 186 -7.46 -3.52 0.97
N ARG A 187 -7.54 -4.83 0.78
CA ARG A 187 -6.44 -5.81 0.88
C ARG A 187 -5.12 -5.18 0.46
N ARG A 188 -4.10 -5.41 1.28
CA ARG A 188 -2.77 -4.82 1.09
C ARG A 188 -2.20 -5.32 -0.22
N LEU A 189 -2.50 -4.65 -1.33
CA LEU A 189 -1.91 -4.92 -2.64
C LEU A 189 -0.49 -4.34 -2.63
N ASP A 190 0.47 -5.16 -3.05
CA ASP A 190 1.86 -4.78 -3.33
C ASP A 190 2.31 -5.55 -4.58
N PRO A 191 3.22 -5.01 -5.40
CA PRO A 191 3.91 -5.82 -6.39
C PRO A 191 4.70 -6.95 -5.70
N ASP A 192 4.71 -8.12 -6.31
CA ASP A 192 5.72 -9.14 -6.06
C ASP A 192 7.04 -8.76 -6.76
N ASP A 193 8.07 -9.60 -6.65
CA ASP A 193 9.40 -9.28 -7.21
C ASP A 193 9.44 -9.35 -8.74
N SER A 194 8.40 -9.90 -9.38
CA SER A 194 8.20 -9.79 -10.84
C SER A 194 7.45 -8.52 -11.26
N GLY A 195 6.99 -7.71 -10.31
CA GLY A 195 6.19 -6.52 -10.54
C GLY A 195 4.69 -6.78 -10.67
N ARG A 196 4.22 -8.02 -10.52
CA ARG A 196 2.79 -8.38 -10.54
C ARG A 196 2.12 -7.90 -9.26
N ILE A 197 1.01 -7.20 -9.38
CA ILE A 197 0.24 -6.73 -8.22
C ILE A 197 -0.52 -7.92 -7.62
N VAL A 198 -0.11 -8.30 -6.41
CA VAL A 198 -0.68 -9.42 -5.67
C VAL A 198 -1.29 -8.91 -4.34
N PRO A 199 -2.34 -9.57 -3.83
CA PRO A 199 -2.76 -9.33 -2.45
C PRO A 199 -1.72 -9.87 -1.49
N LEU A 200 -1.45 -9.13 -0.41
CA LEU A 200 -0.72 -9.63 0.74
C LEU A 200 -1.72 -10.12 1.81
N VAL A 201 -1.29 -11.11 2.58
CA VAL A 201 -1.97 -11.52 3.81
C VAL A 201 -2.00 -10.36 4.82
N ASP A 202 -3.00 -10.35 5.71
CA ASP A 202 -3.04 -9.35 6.76
C ASP A 202 -1.88 -9.54 7.75
N ALA A 203 -1.39 -8.44 8.33
CA ALA A 203 -0.26 -8.46 9.26
C ALA A 203 -0.51 -9.30 10.52
N GLN A 204 -1.78 -9.51 10.91
CA GLN A 204 -2.16 -10.38 12.03
C GLN A 204 -2.57 -11.80 11.56
N LEU A 205 -2.46 -12.06 10.26
CA LEU A 205 -2.82 -13.33 9.62
C LEU A 205 -4.25 -13.77 9.97
N ARG A 206 -5.16 -12.81 10.23
CA ARG A 206 -6.57 -13.07 10.57
C ARG A 206 -7.38 -13.52 9.36
N ASP A 207 -7.06 -12.95 8.21
CA ASP A 207 -7.79 -13.15 6.95
C ASP A 207 -7.20 -14.28 6.09
N LEU A 208 -6.52 -15.25 6.71
CA LEU A 208 -6.07 -16.41 5.95
C LEU A 208 -7.30 -17.15 5.41
N PRO A 209 -7.32 -17.53 4.12
CA PRO A 209 -8.44 -18.24 3.53
C PRO A 209 -8.80 -19.45 4.42
N ARG A 210 -10.05 -19.50 4.88
CA ARG A 210 -10.55 -20.59 5.74
C ARG A 210 -10.39 -21.92 4.99
N LYS A 211 -9.82 -22.92 5.67
CA LYS A 211 -9.76 -24.40 5.51
C LYS A 211 -9.87 -25.09 4.15
N ASP A 212 -10.46 -24.49 3.12
CA ASP A 212 -10.75 -25.14 1.84
C ASP A 212 -9.53 -25.15 0.90
N LEU A 213 -8.45 -24.45 1.26
CA LEU A 213 -7.15 -24.64 0.63
C LEU A 213 -6.39 -25.72 1.42
N PRO A 214 -6.04 -26.87 0.81
CA PRO A 214 -5.28 -27.96 1.44
C PRO A 214 -3.81 -27.58 1.75
N ARG A 215 -3.51 -26.29 1.99
CA ARG A 215 -2.16 -25.71 2.00
C ARG A 215 -1.91 -24.68 3.10
N ASN A 216 -2.86 -24.48 4.03
CA ASN A 216 -2.65 -23.56 5.14
C ASN A 216 -2.05 -24.30 6.35
N ASP A 217 -0.90 -24.95 6.14
CA ASP A 217 -0.16 -25.72 7.14
C ASP A 217 0.64 -24.80 8.08
N LEU A 218 0.12 -23.60 8.35
CA LEU A 218 0.77 -22.64 9.22
C LEU A 218 0.55 -23.10 10.66
N SER A 219 1.59 -23.61 11.32
CA SER A 219 1.46 -23.98 12.72
C SER A 219 1.14 -22.72 13.57
N PRO A 220 0.39 -22.85 14.68
CA PRO A 220 0.12 -21.72 15.58
C PRO A 220 1.40 -21.00 16.05
N GLU A 221 2.48 -21.75 16.21
CA GLU A 221 3.80 -21.24 16.58
C GLU A 221 4.43 -20.41 15.46
N GLN A 222 4.42 -20.90 14.21
CA GLN A 222 4.88 -20.14 13.05
C GLN A 222 4.07 -18.86 12.87
N ARG A 223 2.75 -18.94 13.04
CA ARG A 223 1.88 -17.77 13.00
C ARG A 223 2.32 -16.72 14.01
N THR A 224 2.58 -17.14 15.24
CA THR A 224 3.01 -16.25 16.33
C THR A 224 4.37 -15.62 16.03
N ARG A 225 5.33 -16.41 15.53
CA ARG A 225 6.65 -15.92 15.12
C ARG A 225 6.59 -14.88 14.02
N ILE A 226 5.82 -15.13 12.96
CA ILE A 226 5.63 -14.18 11.84
C ILE A 226 5.01 -12.88 12.37
N VAL A 227 3.91 -12.97 13.13
CA VAL A 227 3.23 -11.79 13.68
C VAL A 227 4.17 -11.00 14.60
N HIS A 228 4.93 -11.68 15.45
CA HIS A 228 5.90 -11.05 16.33
C HIS A 228 6.98 -10.31 15.54
N SER A 229 7.60 -10.96 14.54
CA SER A 229 8.61 -10.36 13.66
C SER A 229 8.10 -9.11 12.93
N ILE A 230 6.85 -9.14 12.43
CA ILE A 230 6.20 -7.98 11.80
C ILE A 230 6.05 -6.82 12.79
N LEU A 231 5.67 -7.10 14.04
CA LEU A 231 5.44 -6.08 15.06
C LEU A 231 6.75 -5.51 15.64
N GLU A 232 7.78 -6.33 15.77
CA GLU A 232 9.09 -5.93 16.32
C GLU A 232 9.89 -5.04 15.36
N THR A 233 9.90 -5.36 14.07
CA THR A 233 10.65 -4.62 13.03
C THR A 233 10.32 -3.11 13.04
N HIS A 234 9.17 -2.73 13.61
CA HIS A 234 8.71 -1.34 13.67
C HIS A 234 8.47 -0.80 15.07
N ARG A 235 8.94 -1.49 16.11
CA ARG A 235 8.79 -1.02 17.50
C ARG A 235 9.33 0.40 17.69
N SER A 236 10.49 0.72 17.11
CA SER A 236 11.11 2.04 17.18
C SER A 236 10.26 3.14 16.52
N ARG A 237 9.70 2.87 15.33
CA ARG A 237 8.82 3.83 14.63
C ARG A 237 7.50 4.04 15.34
N ARG A 238 6.94 3.00 15.94
CA ARG A 238 5.71 3.08 16.73
C ARG A 238 5.94 3.88 18.01
N LEU A 239 7.06 3.62 18.69
CA LEU A 239 7.48 4.40 19.84
C LEU A 239 7.70 5.86 19.46
N LEU A 240 8.40 6.15 18.35
CA LEU A 240 8.61 7.52 17.88
C LEU A 240 7.27 8.22 17.56
N GLY A 241 6.33 7.52 16.92
CA GLY A 241 4.98 8.05 16.65
C GLY A 241 4.18 8.34 17.93
N ALA A 242 4.25 7.44 18.92
CA ALA A 242 3.64 7.62 20.23
C ALA A 242 4.26 8.81 21.00
N LEU A 243 5.59 8.91 20.99
CA LEU A 243 6.32 10.03 21.59
C LEU A 243 5.99 11.36 20.89
N ALA A 244 5.89 11.38 19.56
CA ALA A 244 5.52 12.57 18.81
C ALA A 244 4.09 13.05 19.17
N ILE A 245 3.12 12.14 19.26
CA ILE A 245 1.76 12.46 19.70
C ILE A 245 1.77 13.01 21.14
N SER A 246 2.50 12.34 22.03
CA SER A 246 2.63 12.78 23.43
C SER A 246 3.25 14.16 23.56
N ALA A 247 4.29 14.46 22.77
CA ALA A 247 4.91 15.78 22.70
C ALA A 247 3.94 16.84 22.19
N CYS A 248 3.12 16.54 21.17
CA CYS A 248 2.11 17.47 20.66
C CYS A 248 1.06 17.80 21.72
N ILE A 249 0.59 16.81 22.48
CA ILE A 249 -0.33 17.02 23.62
C ILE A 249 0.34 17.88 24.69
N GLY A 250 1.59 17.60 25.04
CA GLY A 250 2.35 18.35 26.05
C GLY A 250 2.51 19.82 25.67
N VAL A 251 2.84 20.11 24.41
CA VAL A 251 2.91 21.48 23.88
C VAL A 251 1.54 22.16 23.95
N LEU A 252 0.47 21.48 23.52
CA LEU A 252 -0.88 22.01 23.59
C LEU A 252 -1.27 22.40 25.03
N TRP A 253 -1.07 21.51 26.01
CA TRP A 253 -1.33 21.81 27.42
C TRP A 253 -0.46 22.94 27.96
N SER A 254 0.82 22.97 27.59
CA SER A 254 1.74 24.04 28.02
C SER A 254 1.28 25.41 27.51
N THR A 255 0.87 25.50 26.23
CA THR A 255 0.32 26.75 25.67
C THR A 255 -0.97 27.18 26.37
N LEU A 256 -1.80 26.22 26.74
CA LEU A 256 -3.05 26.46 27.45
C LEU A 256 -2.77 27.01 28.84
N ILE A 257 -1.86 26.39 29.60
CA ILE A 257 -1.41 26.85 30.93
C ILE A 257 -0.84 28.27 30.84
N VAL A 258 0.06 28.55 29.90
CA VAL A 258 0.62 29.90 29.70
C VAL A 258 -0.47 30.91 29.38
N ALA A 259 -1.44 30.58 28.52
CA ALA A 259 -2.57 31.45 28.23
C ALA A 259 -3.43 31.75 29.47
N GLN A 260 -3.62 30.78 30.37
CA GLN A 260 -4.31 31.01 31.65
C GLN A 260 -3.54 31.97 32.55
N THR A 261 -2.20 31.87 32.59
CA THR A 261 -1.37 32.75 33.42
C THR A 261 -1.31 34.19 32.91
N MET A 262 -1.37 34.40 31.59
CA MET A 262 -1.28 35.75 31.01
C MET A 262 -2.60 36.51 30.99
N ASN A 263 -3.75 35.84 31.02
CA ASN A 263 -5.06 36.49 30.96
C ASN A 263 -6.13 35.74 31.78
N PRO A 264 -6.08 35.84 33.12
CA PRO A 264 -6.95 35.07 34.00
C PRO A 264 -8.44 35.40 33.80
N ASP A 265 -8.77 36.67 33.51
CA ASP A 265 -10.16 37.12 33.36
C ASP A 265 -10.84 36.56 32.10
N ALA A 266 -10.14 36.57 30.96
CA ALA A 266 -10.66 36.00 29.71
C ALA A 266 -10.78 34.46 29.78
N VAL A 267 -9.84 33.83 30.49
CA VAL A 267 -9.82 32.38 30.64
C VAL A 267 -10.89 31.91 31.61
N SER A 268 -11.20 32.61 32.71
CA SER A 268 -12.21 32.19 33.68
C SER A 268 -13.59 31.88 33.04
N ARG A 269 -14.00 32.65 32.03
CA ARG A 269 -15.27 32.46 31.30
C ARG A 269 -15.25 31.28 30.33
N SER A 270 -14.07 30.91 29.82
CA SER A 270 -13.89 29.84 28.82
C SER A 270 -13.24 28.57 29.39
N ALA A 271 -12.75 28.62 30.63
CA ALA A 271 -12.02 27.57 31.32
C ALA A 271 -12.71 26.20 31.26
N PRO A 272 -14.02 26.05 31.55
CA PRO A 272 -14.65 24.72 31.50
C PRO A 272 -14.66 24.13 30.09
N LEU A 273 -14.92 24.93 29.05
CA LEU A 273 -14.88 24.47 27.66
C LEU A 273 -13.46 24.10 27.22
N VAL A 274 -12.48 24.92 27.59
CA VAL A 274 -11.07 24.71 27.28
C VAL A 274 -10.52 23.44 27.96
N VAL A 275 -10.83 23.24 29.24
CA VAL A 275 -10.44 22.03 29.98
C VAL A 275 -11.14 20.79 29.42
N MET A 276 -12.44 20.87 29.13
CA MET A 276 -13.19 19.76 28.53
C MET A 276 -12.59 19.37 27.17
N PHE A 277 -12.29 20.34 26.30
CA PHE A 277 -11.70 20.10 25.00
C PHE A 277 -10.28 19.50 25.11
N GLY A 278 -9.45 20.03 26.02
CA GLY A 278 -8.12 19.46 26.31
C GLY A 278 -8.19 18.01 26.80
N LEU A 279 -9.16 17.68 27.64
CA LEU A 279 -9.38 16.32 28.13
C LEU A 279 -9.84 15.37 27.02
N LEU A 280 -10.79 15.80 26.18
CA LEU A 280 -11.21 15.02 25.01
C LEU A 280 -10.06 14.74 24.04
N LEU A 281 -9.22 15.74 23.76
CA LEU A 281 -8.03 15.56 22.93
C LEU A 281 -7.03 14.60 23.58
N THR A 282 -6.84 14.68 24.89
CA THR A 282 -5.96 13.76 25.63
C THR A 282 -6.48 12.33 25.55
N ILE A 283 -7.77 12.10 25.75
CA ILE A 283 -8.40 10.77 25.59
C ILE A 283 -8.21 10.26 24.16
N ALA A 284 -8.51 11.10 23.16
CA ALA A 284 -8.37 10.72 21.75
C ALA A 284 -6.92 10.35 21.41
N ALA A 285 -5.95 11.07 21.97
CA ALA A 285 -4.54 10.84 21.72
C ALA A 285 -3.99 9.62 22.49
N VAL A 286 -4.47 9.35 23.72
CA VAL A 286 -4.20 8.08 24.42
C VAL A 286 -4.76 6.91 23.62
N TRP A 287 -5.98 7.02 23.11
CA TRP A 287 -6.56 6.02 22.20
C TRP A 287 -5.73 5.84 20.95
N ALA A 288 -5.29 6.92 20.30
CA ALA A 288 -4.42 6.86 19.14
C ALA A 288 -3.08 6.17 19.47
N MET A 289 -2.50 6.46 20.64
CA MET A 289 -1.26 5.85 21.11
C MET A 289 -1.43 4.35 21.35
N LEU A 290 -2.50 3.93 22.05
CA LEU A 290 -2.83 2.51 22.25
C LEU A 290 -3.06 1.83 20.90
N ALA A 291 -3.77 2.49 19.98
CA ALA A 291 -4.03 1.94 18.66
C ALA A 291 -2.75 1.84 17.80
N ILE A 292 -1.79 2.76 17.97
CA ILE A 292 -0.46 2.68 17.36
C ILE A 292 0.37 1.56 17.97
N MET A 293 0.38 1.41 19.30
CA MET A 293 1.23 0.47 20.04
C MET A 293 0.72 -0.97 19.99
N PHE A 294 -0.59 -1.17 19.97
CA PHE A 294 -1.23 -2.50 19.98
C PHE A 294 -1.95 -2.84 18.68
N GLY A 295 -2.36 -1.84 17.90
CA GLY A 295 -3.09 -2.05 16.65
C GLY A 295 -2.18 -2.23 15.43
N THR A 296 -2.80 -2.48 14.28
CA THR A 296 -2.10 -2.55 12.98
C THR A 296 -1.84 -1.17 12.37
N LEU A 297 -2.18 -0.09 13.09
CA LEU A 297 -1.89 1.28 12.69
C LEU A 297 -0.37 1.44 12.62
N LEU A 298 0.12 1.91 11.48
CA LEU A 298 1.53 2.11 11.15
C LEU A 298 2.36 0.85 10.84
N VAL A 299 1.80 -0.36 10.80
CA VAL A 299 2.56 -1.52 10.28
C VAL A 299 2.71 -1.35 8.76
N PRO A 300 3.92 -1.08 8.24
CA PRO A 300 4.09 -0.90 6.81
C PRO A 300 3.86 -2.23 6.12
N ARG A 301 3.19 -2.17 4.96
CA ARG A 301 2.85 -3.37 4.16
C ARG A 301 4.09 -4.20 3.82
N ARG A 302 5.19 -3.50 3.56
CA ARG A 302 6.50 -4.07 3.25
C ARG A 302 7.13 -4.86 4.40
N ALA A 303 6.61 -4.80 5.63
CA ALA A 303 7.08 -5.65 6.74
C ALA A 303 6.56 -7.08 6.64
N VAL A 304 5.39 -7.27 6.01
CA VAL A 304 4.76 -8.59 5.89
C VAL A 304 5.59 -9.50 4.98
N ILE A 305 6.12 -8.94 3.88
CA ILE A 305 6.92 -9.69 2.90
C ILE A 305 8.14 -10.35 3.55
N PRO A 306 9.11 -9.62 4.14
CA PRO A 306 10.31 -10.23 4.71
C PRO A 306 9.98 -11.17 5.89
N ALA A 307 9.00 -10.85 6.73
CA ALA A 307 8.61 -11.73 7.83
C ALA A 307 8.00 -13.06 7.37
N MET A 308 7.20 -13.04 6.29
CA MET A 308 6.65 -14.25 5.68
C MET A 308 7.73 -15.06 4.96
N LEU A 309 8.60 -14.39 4.20
CA LEU A 309 9.69 -15.05 3.46
C LEU A 309 10.75 -15.65 4.39
N ALA A 310 11.02 -15.04 5.55
CA ALA A 310 11.92 -15.57 6.58
C ALA A 310 11.45 -16.93 7.14
N GLU A 311 10.14 -17.20 7.10
CA GLU A 311 9.55 -18.49 7.51
C GLU A 311 9.22 -19.37 6.28
N HIS A 312 9.78 -19.05 5.12
CA HIS A 312 9.54 -19.72 3.84
C HIS A 312 8.05 -19.85 3.48
N ARG A 313 7.27 -18.79 3.74
CA ARG A 313 5.84 -18.72 3.41
C ARG A 313 5.56 -17.64 2.38
N CYS A 314 4.63 -17.90 1.47
CA CYS A 314 4.21 -16.94 0.47
C CYS A 314 3.47 -15.76 1.11
N PRO A 315 3.92 -14.50 0.96
CA PRO A 315 3.21 -13.31 1.47
C PRO A 315 1.79 -13.14 0.94
N THR A 316 1.42 -13.82 -0.15
CA THR A 316 0.09 -13.68 -0.78
C THR A 316 -0.94 -14.70 -0.29
N CYS A 317 -0.54 -15.95 -0.11
CA CYS A 317 -1.47 -17.04 0.22
C CYS A 317 -1.03 -17.88 1.43
N ALA A 318 0.10 -17.55 2.06
CA ALA A 318 0.71 -18.28 3.17
C ALA A 318 1.13 -19.74 2.87
N ALA A 319 1.00 -20.21 1.63
CA ALA A 319 1.51 -21.52 1.23
C ALA A 319 3.03 -21.62 1.44
N ALA A 320 3.50 -22.82 1.77
CA ALA A 320 4.93 -23.11 1.89
C ALA A 320 5.66 -22.85 0.56
N LEU A 321 6.86 -22.27 0.65
CA LEU A 321 7.80 -22.06 -0.46
C LEU A 321 8.94 -23.11 -0.42
N THR A 322 8.67 -24.28 0.16
CA THR A 322 9.66 -25.34 0.46
C THR A 322 10.23 -26.05 -0.78
N GLN A 323 9.73 -25.75 -1.98
CA GLN A 323 10.18 -26.37 -3.22
C GLN A 323 10.83 -25.34 -4.14
N LEU A 324 12.14 -25.55 -4.34
CA LEU A 324 12.98 -25.22 -5.50
C LEU A 324 13.74 -23.87 -5.51
N PRO A 325 15.07 -23.91 -5.72
CA PRO A 325 15.77 -22.81 -6.37
C PRO A 325 15.43 -22.83 -7.87
N HIS A 326 15.16 -21.65 -8.44
CA HIS A 326 15.23 -21.42 -9.89
C HIS A 326 16.46 -20.57 -10.19
N GLU A 327 17.06 -20.81 -11.35
CA GLU A 327 18.28 -20.20 -11.91
C GLU A 327 18.33 -18.65 -11.88
N THR A 328 17.19 -18.00 -11.65
CA THR A 328 17.03 -16.54 -11.66
C THR A 328 16.95 -15.90 -10.27
N GLY A 329 17.05 -16.69 -9.18
CA GLY A 329 16.94 -16.19 -7.80
C GLY A 329 15.52 -15.85 -7.35
N LEU A 330 14.49 -16.17 -8.17
CA LEU A 330 13.09 -15.97 -7.84
C LEU A 330 12.38 -17.30 -7.60
N THR A 331 11.72 -17.44 -6.45
CA THR A 331 10.86 -18.59 -6.12
C THR A 331 9.42 -18.29 -6.51
N THR A 332 8.82 -19.15 -7.33
CA THR A 332 7.40 -19.05 -7.70
C THR A 332 6.55 -19.85 -6.72
N CYS A 333 5.58 -19.21 -6.08
CA CYS A 333 4.69 -19.91 -5.17
C CYS A 333 3.79 -20.91 -5.93
N PRO A 334 3.74 -22.20 -5.56
CA PRO A 334 2.95 -23.21 -6.28
C PRO A 334 1.42 -23.04 -6.11
N ALA A 335 0.96 -22.20 -5.18
CA ALA A 335 -0.46 -22.00 -4.90
C ALA A 335 -1.04 -20.75 -5.55
N CYS A 336 -0.29 -19.65 -5.59
CA CYS A 336 -0.78 -18.40 -6.18
C CYS A 336 0.08 -17.87 -7.32
N ALA A 337 1.23 -18.51 -7.56
CA ALA A 337 2.22 -18.15 -8.56
C ALA A 337 2.69 -16.69 -8.48
N ALA A 338 2.70 -16.14 -7.26
CA ALA A 338 3.45 -14.93 -6.93
C ALA A 338 4.94 -15.27 -6.88
N ARG A 339 5.79 -14.36 -7.34
CA ARG A 339 7.24 -14.56 -7.43
C ARG A 339 7.96 -13.73 -6.36
N TRP A 340 8.81 -14.37 -5.58
CA TRP A 340 9.53 -13.73 -4.48
C TRP A 340 11.02 -14.04 -4.54
N ASN A 341 11.85 -13.05 -4.25
CA ASN A 341 13.28 -13.20 -4.05
C ASN A 341 13.51 -13.64 -2.60
N ILE A 342 13.86 -14.90 -2.41
CA ILE A 342 14.20 -15.46 -1.10
C ILE A 342 15.72 -15.44 -1.00
N GLN A 343 16.27 -14.54 -0.18
CA GLN A 343 17.69 -14.59 0.14
C GLN A 343 18.00 -15.90 0.88
N PRO A 344 19.05 -16.64 0.50
CA PRO A 344 19.47 -17.81 1.25
C PRO A 344 19.88 -17.37 2.67
N PRO A 345 19.58 -18.17 3.71
CA PRO A 345 19.98 -17.85 5.07
C PRO A 345 21.52 -17.73 5.15
N GLY A 346 22.04 -16.53 5.45
CA GLY A 346 23.47 -16.27 5.67
C GLY A 346 24.21 -15.49 4.58
N SER A 347 23.53 -14.99 3.54
CA SER A 347 24.06 -13.94 2.64
C SER A 347 23.83 -12.55 3.23
#